data_AF-A0A3B8R2N8-F1
#
_entry.id   AF-A0A3B8R2N8-F1
#
_cell.length_a   1.000
_cell.length_b   1.000
_cell.length_c   1.000
_cell.angle_alpha   90.00
_cell.angle_beta   90.00
_cell.angle_gamma   90.00
#
_symmetry.space_group_name_H-M   'P 1'
#
loop_
_entity.id
_entity.type
_entity.pdbx_description
1 polymer ?
#
loop_
_entity_poly.entity_id
_entity_poly.type
_entity_poly.pdbx_seq_one_letter_code
_entity_poly.pdbx_strand_id
1 'polypeptide(L)'
;MTWKRRTLAVLCFAVMALGFYANGGVYVTPQNIIVLLAFFGPLTILGLYCRLGLKMPLALFFRFVPLPFGLLLSAFFISVGLRYEHPFVLGGLIAALAGGCLATVGINLKIEAVRMFARPRAISLVVVLGLALLMPLGIVLWSVESAALRHFWSPINLGIAVAAFGTLYFAIESKQSPLDRAQSASLNAVLLITGFLVYEYFVGLARVEFSEWTAILTAQNVLTLVTAFLIYFVVVFLSICHNQIHQLPTRHWHLVETFLFFVFMVIAPESILELEVDQMSQDDLDEISLRE
;
A
#
# COMPACT_ATOMS: atom_id res chain seq x y z
N MET A 1 -32.94 -2.91 -7.21
CA MET A 1 -32.31 -3.54 -6.02
C MET A 1 -30.82 -3.23 -5.86
N THR A 2 -30.02 -3.19 -6.93
CA THR A 2 -28.56 -2.92 -6.91
C THR A 2 -28.16 -1.53 -6.39
N TRP A 3 -28.96 -0.49 -6.68
CA TRP A 3 -28.71 0.88 -6.18
C TRP A 3 -28.71 0.94 -4.65
N LYS A 4 -29.72 0.35 -3.99
CA LYS A 4 -29.83 0.31 -2.52
C LYS A 4 -28.62 -0.38 -1.86
N ARG A 5 -28.11 -1.46 -2.45
CA ARG A 5 -26.91 -2.16 -1.95
C ARG A 5 -25.63 -1.33 -2.09
N ARG A 6 -25.44 -0.60 -3.21
CA ARG A 6 -24.27 0.26 -3.40
C ARG A 6 -24.29 1.47 -2.45
N THR A 7 -25.45 2.10 -2.29
CA THR A 7 -25.61 3.22 -1.33
C THR A 7 -25.35 2.74 0.09
N LEU A 8 -25.82 1.54 0.48
CA LEU A 8 -25.55 0.96 1.79
C LEU A 8 -24.06 0.68 1.99
N ALA A 9 -23.36 0.15 0.98
CA ALA A 9 -21.91 -0.09 1.08
C ALA A 9 -21.11 1.22 1.26
N VAL A 10 -21.48 2.29 0.55
CA VAL A 10 -20.88 3.62 0.74
C VAL A 10 -21.19 4.16 2.13
N LEU A 11 -22.39 3.94 2.65
CA LEU A 11 -22.80 4.38 3.98
C LEU A 11 -22.07 3.59 5.08
N CYS A 12 -21.91 2.28 4.94
CA CYS A 12 -21.09 1.45 5.83
C CYS A 12 -19.61 1.88 5.80
N PHE A 13 -19.08 2.22 4.62
CA PHE A 13 -17.73 2.76 4.51
C PHE A 13 -17.59 4.12 5.21
N ALA A 14 -18.57 5.02 5.03
CA ALA A 14 -18.59 6.31 5.71
C ALA A 14 -18.69 6.14 7.23
N VAL A 15 -19.52 5.21 7.71
CA VAL A 15 -19.63 4.87 9.14
C VAL A 15 -18.34 4.25 9.66
N MET A 16 -17.67 3.39 8.90
CA MET A 16 -16.36 2.84 9.27
C MET A 16 -15.30 3.94 9.36
N ALA A 17 -15.21 4.82 8.37
CA ALA A 17 -14.29 5.96 8.37
C ALA A 17 -14.58 6.94 9.51
N LEU A 18 -15.87 7.22 9.79
CA LEU A 18 -16.32 8.02 10.93
C LEU A 18 -16.07 7.31 12.27
N GLY A 19 -16.18 5.99 12.32
CA GLY A 19 -15.83 5.18 13.49
C GLY A 19 -14.34 5.27 13.79
N PHE A 20 -13.48 5.15 12.77
CA PHE A 20 -12.05 5.39 12.92
C PHE A 20 -11.75 6.83 13.38
N TYR A 21 -12.51 7.82 12.91
CA TYR A 21 -12.38 9.21 13.35
C TYR A 21 -12.86 9.44 14.80
N ALA A 22 -14.03 8.92 15.16
CA ALA A 22 -14.72 9.22 16.42
C ALA A 22 -14.23 8.37 17.60
N ASN A 23 -13.68 7.18 17.35
CA ASN A 23 -13.30 6.28 18.42
C ASN A 23 -12.06 6.76 19.20
N GLY A 24 -11.41 7.85 18.77
CA GLY A 24 -10.52 8.69 19.60
C GLY A 24 -9.55 7.93 20.50
N GLY A 25 -9.15 6.72 20.11
CA GLY A 25 -8.36 5.85 20.96
C GLY A 25 -6.94 6.36 21.05
N VAL A 26 -6.15 5.73 21.92
CA VAL A 26 -4.68 5.92 22.08
C VAL A 26 -3.92 5.93 20.73
N TYR A 27 -4.55 5.45 19.66
CA TYR A 27 -3.99 5.18 18.34
C TYR A 27 -4.55 6.06 17.20
N VAL A 28 -5.57 6.90 17.41
CA VAL A 28 -6.15 7.76 16.34
C VAL A 28 -5.74 9.21 16.55
N THR A 29 -4.81 9.67 15.72
CA THR A 29 -4.22 11.02 15.83
C THR A 29 -4.62 11.91 14.64
N PRO A 30 -4.39 13.24 14.70
CA PRO A 30 -4.64 14.16 13.57
C PRO A 30 -3.99 13.71 12.23
N GLN A 31 -2.90 12.94 12.32
CA GLN A 31 -2.19 12.31 11.21
C GLN A 31 -3.10 11.38 10.37
N ASN A 32 -4.16 10.80 10.93
CA ASN A 32 -5.11 9.99 10.16
C ASN A 32 -5.91 10.83 9.16
N ILE A 33 -6.21 12.09 9.47
CA ILE A 33 -6.87 13.01 8.53
C ILE A 33 -5.94 13.29 7.34
N ILE A 34 -4.65 13.48 7.63
CA ILE A 34 -3.60 13.70 6.63
C ILE A 34 -3.52 12.50 5.69
N VAL A 35 -3.54 11.27 6.22
CA VAL A 35 -3.54 10.05 5.40
C VAL A 35 -4.80 9.93 4.53
N LEU A 36 -5.99 10.21 5.10
CA LEU A 36 -7.23 10.19 4.34
C LEU A 36 -7.25 11.24 3.23
N LEU A 37 -6.72 12.44 3.48
CA LEU A 37 -6.56 13.47 2.44
C LEU A 37 -5.60 13.02 1.34
N ALA A 38 -4.47 12.42 1.72
CA ALA A 38 -3.50 11.84 0.79
C ALA A 38 -4.07 10.66 0.00
N PHE A 39 -5.09 9.98 0.51
CA PHE A 39 -5.79 8.90 -0.17
C PHE A 39 -6.90 9.42 -1.10
N PHE A 40 -7.83 10.24 -0.59
CA PHE A 40 -8.99 10.71 -1.35
C PHE A 40 -8.68 11.77 -2.40
N GLY A 41 -7.69 12.64 -2.16
CA GLY A 41 -7.29 13.67 -3.12
C GLY A 41 -6.86 13.07 -4.46
N PRO A 42 -5.84 12.20 -4.48
CA PRO A 42 -5.39 11.50 -5.69
C PRO A 42 -6.47 10.63 -6.34
N LEU A 43 -7.26 9.88 -5.54
CA LEU A 43 -8.33 9.06 -6.10
C LEU A 43 -9.43 9.89 -6.76
N THR A 44 -9.73 11.07 -6.22
CA THR A 44 -10.66 12.02 -6.86
C THR A 44 -10.10 12.47 -8.20
N ILE A 45 -8.83 12.86 -8.27
CA ILE A 45 -8.17 13.30 -9.52
C ILE A 45 -8.21 12.18 -10.57
N LEU A 46 -7.77 10.97 -10.20
CA LEU A 46 -7.74 9.81 -11.09
C LEU A 46 -9.15 9.38 -11.52
N GLY A 47 -10.10 9.39 -10.58
CA GLY A 47 -11.50 9.04 -10.84
C GLY A 47 -12.19 10.03 -11.78
N LEU A 48 -11.95 11.33 -11.58
CA LEU A 48 -12.44 12.38 -12.48
C LEU A 48 -11.84 12.25 -13.88
N TYR A 49 -10.54 11.98 -14.01
CA TYR A 49 -9.92 11.73 -15.30
C TYR A 49 -10.51 10.50 -16.00
N CYS A 50 -10.64 9.38 -15.29
CA CYS A 50 -11.25 8.17 -15.86
C CYS A 50 -12.70 8.42 -16.29
N ARG A 51 -13.49 9.11 -15.48
CA ARG A 51 -14.90 9.36 -15.77
C ARG A 51 -15.13 10.39 -16.87
N LEU A 52 -14.48 11.55 -16.78
CA LEU A 52 -14.69 12.69 -17.68
C LEU A 52 -13.79 12.61 -18.91
N GLY A 53 -12.52 12.25 -18.74
CA GLY A 53 -11.54 12.17 -19.81
C GLY A 53 -11.68 10.90 -20.66
N LEU A 54 -11.83 9.74 -20.02
CA LEU A 54 -11.89 8.44 -20.72
C LEU A 54 -13.32 7.91 -20.94
N LYS A 55 -14.33 8.56 -20.36
CA LYS A 55 -15.73 8.08 -20.32
C LYS A 55 -15.87 6.70 -19.67
N MET A 56 -14.94 6.33 -18.79
CA MET A 56 -14.91 5.05 -18.09
C MET A 56 -16.05 4.97 -17.05
N PRO A 57 -16.69 3.81 -16.88
CA PRO A 57 -17.60 3.57 -15.77
C PRO A 57 -16.86 3.65 -14.43
N LEU A 58 -17.35 4.47 -13.50
CA LEU A 58 -16.75 4.60 -12.16
C LEU A 58 -16.67 3.27 -11.41
N ALA A 59 -17.61 2.35 -11.64
CA ALA A 59 -17.57 1.01 -11.05
C ALA A 59 -16.30 0.24 -11.46
N LEU A 60 -15.77 0.46 -12.66
CA LEU A 60 -14.53 -0.17 -13.12
C LEU A 60 -13.32 0.47 -12.43
N PHE A 61 -13.30 1.79 -12.34
CA PHE A 61 -12.30 2.54 -11.59
C PHE A 61 -12.24 2.05 -10.14
N PHE A 62 -13.39 2.05 -9.44
CA PHE A 62 -13.48 1.61 -8.06
C PHE A 62 -13.04 0.16 -7.91
N ARG A 63 -13.36 -0.74 -8.84
CA ARG A 63 -12.93 -2.14 -8.74
C ARG A 63 -11.40 -2.32 -8.73
N PHE A 64 -10.66 -1.50 -9.48
CA PHE A 64 -9.26 -1.79 -9.79
C PHE A 64 -8.23 -0.72 -9.37
N VAL A 65 -8.62 0.50 -9.04
CA VAL A 65 -7.66 1.58 -8.68
C VAL A 65 -7.48 1.75 -7.17
N PRO A 66 -8.53 1.84 -6.34
CA PRO A 66 -8.42 2.13 -4.91
C PRO A 66 -7.57 1.13 -4.12
N LEU A 67 -7.69 -0.17 -4.39
CA LEU A 67 -6.94 -1.19 -3.66
C LEU A 67 -5.42 -1.07 -3.85
N PRO A 68 -4.86 -1.16 -5.07
CA PRO A 68 -3.41 -1.03 -5.26
C PRO A 68 -2.89 0.35 -4.83
N PHE A 69 -3.68 1.41 -4.98
CA PHE A 69 -3.31 2.74 -4.49
C PHE A 69 -3.28 2.80 -2.95
N GLY A 70 -4.26 2.18 -2.28
CA GLY A 70 -4.31 2.08 -0.83
C GLY A 70 -3.13 1.32 -0.26
N LEU A 71 -2.73 0.21 -0.90
CA LEU A 71 -1.54 -0.56 -0.49
C LEU A 71 -0.23 0.21 -0.72
N LEU A 72 -0.12 0.93 -1.84
CA LEU A 72 1.00 1.86 -2.10
C LEU A 72 1.11 2.91 -0.99
N LEU A 73 -0.01 3.59 -0.69
CA LEU A 73 -0.03 4.60 0.37
C LEU A 73 0.22 4.00 1.74
N SER A 74 -0.24 2.78 1.98
CA SER A 74 0.03 2.07 3.21
C SER A 74 1.54 1.87 3.42
N ALA A 75 2.24 1.30 2.42
CA ALA A 75 3.69 1.15 2.47
C ALA A 75 4.40 2.51 2.64
N PHE A 76 3.91 3.56 1.97
CA PHE A 76 4.49 4.90 2.07
C PHE A 76 4.37 5.49 3.48
N PHE A 77 3.17 5.44 4.07
CA PHE A 77 2.95 5.96 5.42
C PHE A 77 3.59 5.10 6.51
N ILE A 78 3.74 3.79 6.29
CA ILE A 78 4.56 2.94 7.17
C ILE A 78 6.02 3.39 7.15
N SER A 79 6.60 3.64 5.97
CA SER A 79 7.97 4.18 5.86
C SER A 79 8.11 5.54 6.56
N VAL A 80 7.12 6.43 6.40
CA VAL A 80 7.08 7.73 7.10
C VAL A 80 6.99 7.51 8.62
N GLY A 81 6.13 6.60 9.08
CA GLY A 81 5.89 6.39 10.50
C GLY A 81 7.04 5.74 11.24
N LEU A 82 7.74 4.81 10.58
CA LEU A 82 8.99 4.23 11.10
C LEU A 82 10.13 5.26 11.18
N ARG A 83 10.09 6.31 10.36
CA ARG A 83 11.16 7.32 10.30
C ARG A 83 10.92 8.54 11.18
N TYR A 84 9.67 9.02 11.26
CA TYR A 84 9.37 10.31 11.88
C TYR A 84 8.41 10.15 13.06
N GLU A 85 7.21 9.61 12.82
CA GLU A 85 6.16 9.57 13.83
C GLU A 85 5.36 8.26 13.74
N HIS A 86 5.45 7.43 14.79
CA HIS A 86 4.78 6.14 14.89
C HIS A 86 3.28 6.14 14.50
N PRO A 87 2.46 7.19 14.77
CA PRO A 87 1.07 7.24 14.33
C PRO A 87 0.83 7.08 12.82
N PHE A 88 1.80 7.43 11.95
CA PHE A 88 1.65 7.20 10.51
C PHE A 88 1.69 5.72 10.11
N VAL A 89 2.28 4.83 10.94
CA VAL A 89 2.26 3.38 10.68
C VAL A 89 0.83 2.87 10.68
N LEU A 90 0.05 3.25 11.70
CA LEU A 90 -1.37 2.90 11.78
C LEU A 90 -2.19 3.61 10.70
N GLY A 91 -1.92 4.89 10.46
CA GLY A 91 -2.53 5.64 9.36
C GLY A 91 -2.34 4.93 8.01
N GLY A 92 -1.16 4.34 7.78
CA GLY A 92 -0.90 3.50 6.61
C GLY A 92 -1.87 2.33 6.49
N LEU A 93 -2.16 1.61 7.57
CA LEU A 93 -3.13 0.50 7.54
C LEU A 93 -4.55 0.99 7.19
N ILE A 94 -4.92 2.19 7.63
CA ILE A 94 -6.21 2.81 7.27
C ILE A 94 -6.29 3.05 5.74
N ALA A 95 -5.19 3.46 5.10
CA ALA A 95 -5.16 3.63 3.64
C ALA A 95 -5.40 2.30 2.89
N ALA A 96 -4.80 1.20 3.36
CA ALA A 96 -5.03 -0.14 2.82
C ALA A 96 -6.50 -0.58 2.96
N LEU A 97 -7.07 -0.40 4.16
CA LEU A 97 -8.47 -0.71 4.44
C LEU A 97 -9.42 0.14 3.58
N ALA A 98 -9.16 1.44 3.45
CA ALA A 98 -9.96 2.33 2.62
C ALA A 98 -9.92 1.92 1.13
N GLY A 99 -8.73 1.54 0.64
CA GLY A 99 -8.54 0.95 -0.69
C GLY A 99 -9.38 -0.31 -0.91
N GLY A 100 -9.32 -1.25 0.04
CA GLY A 100 -10.11 -2.48 0.00
C GLY A 100 -11.62 -2.22 0.00
N CYS A 101 -12.11 -1.38 0.91
CA CYS A 101 -13.53 -1.05 1.00
C CYS A 101 -14.04 -0.37 -0.27
N LEU A 102 -13.32 0.62 -0.81
CA LEU A 102 -13.70 1.27 -2.07
C LEU A 102 -13.68 0.28 -3.24
N ALA A 103 -12.76 -0.69 -3.25
CA ALA A 103 -12.74 -1.74 -4.26
C ALA A 103 -14.00 -2.59 -4.30
N THR A 104 -14.62 -2.84 -3.14
CA THR A 104 -15.86 -3.61 -3.07
C THR A 104 -17.04 -2.94 -3.79
N VAL A 105 -17.04 -1.61 -3.92
CA VAL A 105 -18.10 -0.86 -4.64
C VAL A 105 -18.21 -1.33 -6.11
N GLY A 106 -17.06 -1.70 -6.70
CA GLY A 106 -16.95 -2.17 -8.07
C GLY A 106 -16.98 -3.70 -8.25
N ILE A 107 -17.01 -4.49 -7.17
CA ILE A 107 -16.73 -5.95 -7.21
C ILE A 107 -17.69 -6.73 -8.10
N ASN A 108 -18.97 -6.35 -8.10
CA ASN A 108 -20.05 -7.04 -8.84
C ASN A 108 -20.17 -6.58 -10.30
N LEU A 109 -19.22 -5.79 -10.81
CA LEU A 109 -19.24 -5.36 -12.21
C LEU A 109 -18.95 -6.57 -13.12
N LYS A 110 -19.81 -6.83 -14.11
CA LYS A 110 -19.52 -7.81 -15.16
C LYS A 110 -18.54 -7.19 -16.16
N ILE A 111 -17.31 -7.72 -16.21
CA ILE A 111 -16.20 -7.17 -17.01
C ILE A 111 -16.53 -7.17 -18.51
N GLU A 112 -17.24 -8.21 -18.97
CA GLU A 112 -17.64 -8.43 -20.37
C GLU A 112 -18.60 -7.37 -20.93
N ALA A 113 -19.28 -6.61 -20.06
CA ALA A 113 -20.24 -5.58 -20.47
C ALA A 113 -19.60 -4.20 -20.72
N VAL A 114 -18.30 -4.04 -20.47
CA VAL A 114 -17.65 -2.72 -20.57
C VAL A 114 -17.05 -2.54 -21.96
N ARG A 115 -17.83 -1.91 -22.85
CA ARG A 115 -17.40 -1.55 -24.21
C ARG A 115 -16.66 -0.22 -24.21
N MET A 116 -15.46 -0.25 -24.80
CA MET A 116 -14.62 0.83 -25.34
C MET A 116 -14.61 2.18 -24.61
N PHE A 117 -13.45 2.53 -24.04
CA PHE A 117 -13.13 3.88 -23.55
C PHE A 117 -12.55 4.76 -24.65
N ALA A 118 -12.56 6.07 -24.44
CA ALA A 118 -11.71 6.94 -25.25
C ALA A 118 -10.24 6.55 -25.03
N ARG A 119 -9.42 6.60 -26.07
CA ARG A 119 -7.98 6.31 -25.94
C ARG A 119 -7.32 7.39 -25.07
N PRO A 120 -6.53 7.02 -24.06
CA PRO A 120 -5.85 7.98 -23.22
C PRO A 120 -4.80 8.75 -24.04
N ARG A 121 -4.75 10.07 -23.88
CA ARG A 121 -3.63 10.88 -24.38
C ARG A 121 -2.45 10.70 -23.43
N ALA A 122 -1.28 10.35 -23.97
CA ALA A 122 -0.08 10.08 -23.17
C ALA A 122 0.26 11.25 -22.22
N ILE A 123 0.21 12.49 -22.72
CA ILE A 123 0.50 13.70 -21.91
C ILE A 123 -0.49 13.83 -20.75
N SER A 124 -1.80 13.70 -21.01
CA SER A 124 -2.82 13.79 -19.96
C SER A 124 -2.64 12.71 -18.90
N LEU A 125 -2.28 11.50 -19.32
CA LEU A 125 -2.05 10.38 -18.42
C LEU A 125 -0.82 10.59 -17.55
N VAL A 126 0.29 11.09 -18.12
CA VAL A 126 1.51 11.43 -17.38
C VAL A 126 1.24 12.54 -16.36
N VAL A 127 0.53 13.60 -16.76
CA VAL A 127 0.19 14.72 -15.86
C VAL A 127 -0.70 14.26 -14.72
N VAL A 128 -1.76 13.50 -15.01
CA VAL A 128 -2.71 13.01 -14.00
C VAL A 128 -2.04 12.03 -13.03
N LEU A 129 -1.24 11.09 -13.53
CA LEU A 129 -0.46 10.19 -12.67
C LEU A 129 0.56 10.96 -11.84
N GLY A 130 1.31 11.88 -12.44
CA GLY A 130 2.29 12.71 -11.74
C GLY A 130 1.66 13.49 -10.59
N LEU A 131 0.54 14.19 -10.85
CA LEU A 131 -0.19 14.91 -9.81
C LEU A 131 -0.69 13.98 -8.69
N ALA A 132 -1.31 12.85 -9.06
CA ALA A 132 -1.84 11.90 -8.09
C ALA A 132 -0.75 11.27 -7.22
N LEU A 133 0.43 10.99 -7.78
CA LEU A 133 1.54 10.34 -7.08
C LEU A 133 2.40 11.32 -6.27
N LEU A 134 2.51 12.58 -6.70
CA LEU A 134 3.25 13.62 -5.97
C LEU A 134 2.45 14.22 -4.81
N MET A 135 1.12 14.19 -4.88
CA MET A 135 0.26 14.79 -3.84
C MET A 135 0.46 14.19 -2.44
N PRO A 136 0.54 12.85 -2.23
CA PRO A 136 0.85 12.27 -0.93
C PRO A 136 2.20 12.74 -0.36
N LEU A 137 3.23 12.83 -1.22
CA LEU A 137 4.54 13.33 -0.83
C LEU A 137 4.47 14.80 -0.42
N GLY A 138 3.78 15.63 -1.20
CA GLY A 138 3.58 17.05 -0.89
C GLY A 138 2.83 17.27 0.43
N ILE A 139 1.82 16.44 0.70
CA ILE A 139 1.07 16.47 1.96
C ILE A 139 1.99 16.14 3.15
N VAL A 140 2.81 15.09 3.06
CA VAL A 140 3.75 14.72 4.14
C VAL A 140 4.80 15.82 4.37
N LEU A 141 5.38 16.37 3.30
CA LEU A 141 6.36 17.46 3.41
C LEU A 141 5.76 18.74 4.01
N TRP A 142 4.46 18.96 3.84
CA TRP A 142 3.76 20.09 4.45
C TRP A 142 3.36 19.81 5.91
N SER A 143 3.00 18.57 6.24
CA SER A 143 2.44 18.24 7.55
C SER A 143 3.47 17.84 8.61
N VAL A 144 4.67 17.39 8.20
CA VAL A 144 5.72 16.91 9.11
C VAL A 144 6.88 17.90 9.09
N GLU A 145 7.07 18.66 10.17
CA GLU A 145 8.07 19.75 10.23
C GLU A 145 9.51 19.28 9.95
N SER A 146 9.86 18.08 10.39
CA SER A 146 11.18 17.49 10.18
C SER A 146 11.35 16.76 8.84
N ALA A 147 10.29 16.63 8.04
CA ALA A 147 10.35 15.89 6.80
C ALA A 147 11.14 16.67 5.74
N ALA A 148 12.15 16.02 5.16
CA ALA A 148 12.96 16.59 4.10
C ALA A 148 12.93 15.69 2.87
N LEU A 149 12.91 16.29 1.68
CA LEU A 149 12.83 15.56 0.42
C LEU A 149 14.00 14.58 0.22
N ARG A 150 15.18 14.93 0.74
CA ARG A 150 16.38 14.06 0.76
C ARG A 150 16.15 12.72 1.47
N HIS A 151 15.24 12.67 2.44
CA HIS A 151 14.96 11.45 3.19
C HIS A 151 14.19 10.41 2.36
N PHE A 152 13.46 10.86 1.35
CA PHE A 152 12.76 10.02 0.37
C PHE A 152 13.59 9.75 -0.89
N TRP A 153 14.76 10.36 -0.99
CA TRP A 153 15.70 10.14 -2.09
C TRP A 153 16.62 8.97 -1.75
N SER A 154 16.23 7.76 -2.14
CA SER A 154 17.10 6.58 -2.07
C SER A 154 17.32 5.97 -3.46
N PRO A 155 18.37 6.42 -4.20
CA PRO A 155 18.59 5.99 -5.57
C PRO A 155 18.95 4.51 -5.68
N ILE A 156 19.59 3.93 -4.65
CA ILE A 156 19.93 2.51 -4.62
C ILE A 156 18.66 1.67 -4.48
N ASN A 157 17.79 1.98 -3.51
CA ASN A 157 16.51 1.28 -3.31
C ASN A 157 15.60 1.41 -4.53
N LEU A 158 15.56 2.60 -5.16
CA LEU A 158 14.90 2.81 -6.44
C LEU A 158 15.47 1.90 -7.53
N GLY A 159 16.80 1.86 -7.66
CA GLY A 159 17.50 1.00 -8.61
C GLY A 159 17.18 -0.48 -8.41
N ILE A 160 17.13 -0.96 -7.17
CA ILE A 160 16.76 -2.34 -6.85
C ILE A 160 15.34 -2.65 -7.32
N ALA A 161 14.36 -1.79 -7.00
CA ALA A 161 12.97 -2.02 -7.40
C ALA A 161 12.80 -2.01 -8.93
N VAL A 162 13.46 -1.07 -9.62
CA VAL A 162 13.45 -0.98 -11.09
C VAL A 162 14.16 -2.18 -11.73
N ALA A 163 15.28 -2.62 -11.17
CA ALA A 163 16.03 -3.78 -11.65
C ALA A 163 15.24 -5.08 -11.45
N ALA A 164 14.57 -5.26 -10.30
CA ALA A 164 13.70 -6.40 -10.04
C ALA A 164 12.55 -6.47 -11.06
N PHE A 165 11.86 -5.35 -11.26
CA PHE A 165 10.84 -5.23 -12.31
C PHE A 165 11.40 -5.54 -13.70
N GLY A 166 12.52 -4.92 -14.09
CA GLY A 166 13.15 -5.09 -15.40
C GLY A 166 13.56 -6.54 -15.66
N THR A 167 14.20 -7.18 -14.68
CA THR A 167 14.63 -8.57 -14.74
C THR A 167 13.44 -9.48 -15.02
N LEU A 168 12.36 -9.35 -14.23
CA LEU A 168 11.14 -10.14 -14.41
C LEU A 168 10.44 -9.81 -15.73
N TYR A 169 10.42 -8.55 -16.14
CA TYR A 169 9.81 -8.12 -17.39
C TYR A 169 10.48 -8.74 -18.62
N PHE A 170 11.81 -8.81 -18.62
CA PHE A 170 12.57 -9.39 -19.73
C PHE A 170 12.67 -10.91 -19.65
N ALA A 171 12.49 -11.52 -18.46
CA ALA A 171 12.47 -12.97 -18.29
C ALA A 171 11.14 -13.63 -18.71
N ILE A 172 10.01 -12.93 -18.61
CA ILE A 172 8.70 -13.47 -19.02
C ILE A 172 8.59 -13.53 -20.55
N GLU A 173 8.03 -14.62 -21.07
CA GLU A 173 7.89 -14.90 -22.50
C GLU A 173 7.32 -13.73 -23.32
N SER A 174 7.90 -13.50 -24.50
CA SER A 174 7.57 -12.39 -25.41
C SER A 174 6.24 -12.54 -26.14
N LYS A 175 5.58 -13.71 -26.05
CA LYS A 175 4.30 -13.99 -26.70
C LYS A 175 3.11 -13.27 -26.04
N GLN A 176 3.28 -12.79 -24.81
CA GLN A 176 2.25 -12.01 -24.10
C GLN A 176 2.25 -10.55 -24.55
N SER A 177 1.12 -9.85 -24.36
CA SER A 177 1.09 -8.41 -24.62
C SER A 177 2.11 -7.68 -23.72
N PRO A 178 2.75 -6.59 -24.18
CA PRO A 178 3.75 -5.88 -23.38
C PRO A 178 3.26 -5.44 -22.01
N LEU A 179 1.96 -5.17 -21.90
CA LEU A 179 1.33 -4.67 -20.70
C LEU A 179 0.84 -5.81 -19.79
N ASP A 180 0.41 -6.96 -20.32
CA ASP A 180 0.20 -8.17 -19.50
C ASP A 180 1.51 -8.63 -18.86
N ARG A 181 2.60 -8.56 -19.63
CA ARG A 181 3.94 -8.85 -19.12
C ARG A 181 4.35 -7.88 -18.02
N ALA A 182 4.09 -6.58 -18.21
CA ALA A 182 4.35 -5.56 -17.19
C ALA A 182 3.55 -5.82 -15.92
N GLN A 183 2.29 -6.22 -16.03
CA GLN A 183 1.45 -6.55 -14.87
C GLN A 183 2.00 -7.74 -14.09
N SER A 184 2.43 -8.83 -14.76
CA SER A 184 3.08 -9.95 -14.08
C SER A 184 4.41 -9.55 -13.44
N ALA A 185 5.27 -8.86 -14.19
CA ALA A 185 6.60 -8.48 -13.72
C ALA A 185 6.53 -7.55 -12.50
N SER A 186 5.63 -6.56 -12.53
CA SER A 186 5.47 -5.62 -11.42
C SER A 186 4.87 -6.27 -10.17
N LEU A 187 3.92 -7.19 -10.31
CA LEU A 187 3.39 -7.95 -9.17
C LEU A 187 4.48 -8.84 -8.55
N ASN A 188 5.19 -9.59 -9.39
CA ASN A 188 6.25 -10.48 -8.92
C ASN A 188 7.43 -9.70 -8.29
N ALA A 189 7.70 -8.48 -8.75
CA ALA A 189 8.67 -7.60 -8.11
C ALA A 189 8.22 -7.20 -6.70
N VAL A 190 6.94 -6.84 -6.52
CA VAL A 190 6.37 -6.55 -5.20
C VAL A 190 6.48 -7.76 -4.27
N LEU A 191 6.14 -8.96 -4.76
CA LEU A 191 6.26 -10.22 -4.01
C LEU A 191 7.71 -10.48 -3.56
N LEU A 192 8.66 -10.41 -4.49
CA LEU A 192 10.06 -10.69 -4.22
C LEU A 192 10.66 -9.68 -3.24
N ILE A 193 10.39 -8.39 -3.45
CA ILE A 193 10.88 -7.32 -2.57
C ILE A 193 10.26 -7.43 -1.18
N THR A 194 8.98 -7.79 -1.09
CA THR A 194 8.33 -8.08 0.20
C THR A 194 9.03 -9.22 0.93
N GLY A 195 9.28 -10.35 0.26
CA GLY A 195 9.98 -11.48 0.86
C GLY A 195 11.39 -11.13 1.32
N PHE A 196 12.14 -10.38 0.51
CA PHE A 196 13.47 -9.89 0.86
C PHE A 196 13.45 -8.96 2.08
N LEU A 197 12.48 -8.04 2.15
CA LEU A 197 12.29 -7.14 3.28
C LEU A 197 12.01 -7.87 4.59
N VAL A 198 11.13 -8.87 4.54
CA VAL A 198 10.81 -9.71 5.69
C VAL A 198 12.05 -10.44 6.16
N TYR A 199 12.83 -11.02 5.24
CA TYR A 199 14.10 -11.66 5.57
C TYR A 199 15.09 -10.69 6.22
N GLU A 200 15.32 -9.51 5.64
CA GLU A 200 16.23 -8.51 6.22
C GLU A 200 15.79 -8.04 7.60
N TYR A 201 14.48 -7.92 7.82
CA TYR A 201 13.94 -7.59 9.14
C TYR A 201 14.32 -8.62 10.21
N PHE A 202 14.14 -9.91 9.93
CA PHE A 202 14.50 -10.99 10.87
C PHE A 202 16.01 -11.16 11.05
N VAL A 203 16.80 -11.05 9.97
CA VAL A 203 18.27 -11.07 10.07
C VAL A 203 18.77 -9.91 10.91
N GLY A 204 18.15 -8.75 10.75
CA GLY A 204 18.33 -7.64 11.65
C GLY A 204 18.10 -8.09 13.09
N LEU A 205 16.87 -8.47 13.45
CA LEU A 205 16.49 -8.77 14.84
C LEU A 205 17.47 -9.74 15.52
N ALA A 206 17.91 -10.76 14.80
CA ALA A 206 18.86 -11.76 15.30
C ALA A 206 20.27 -11.22 15.64
N ARG A 207 20.66 -10.05 15.11
CA ARG A 207 22.02 -9.49 15.27
C ARG A 207 22.16 -8.50 16.45
N VAL A 208 21.11 -8.19 17.21
CA VAL A 208 21.16 -7.38 18.46
C VAL A 208 21.81 -5.98 18.33
N GLU A 209 21.91 -5.40 17.12
CA GLU A 209 22.37 -4.02 16.88
C GLU A 209 21.23 -2.96 16.98
N PHE A 210 20.24 -3.19 17.86
CA PHE A 210 18.86 -2.69 17.71
C PHE A 210 18.44 -1.59 18.69
N SER A 211 18.55 -0.30 18.33
CA SER A 211 17.72 0.70 19.04
C SER A 211 17.23 1.86 18.18
N GLU A 212 18.08 2.53 17.40
CA GLU A 212 17.65 3.66 16.55
C GLU A 212 18.02 3.54 15.07
N TRP A 213 19.20 2.98 14.76
CA TRP A 213 19.62 2.78 13.37
C TRP A 213 18.68 1.85 12.59
N THR A 214 18.02 0.93 13.28
CA THR A 214 17.11 -0.05 12.70
C THR A 214 15.83 0.54 12.17
N ALA A 215 15.19 1.48 12.87
CA ALA A 215 13.95 2.09 12.38
C ALA A 215 14.19 2.87 11.08
N ILE A 216 15.34 3.56 10.99
CA ILE A 216 15.75 4.30 9.79
C ILE A 216 16.08 3.34 8.63
N LEU A 217 16.83 2.26 8.89
CA LEU A 217 17.17 1.24 7.89
C LEU A 217 15.92 0.50 7.40
N THR A 218 15.05 0.06 8.31
CA THR A 218 13.75 -0.55 7.95
C THR A 218 12.90 0.44 7.15
N ALA A 219 12.84 1.71 7.54
CA ALA A 219 12.13 2.73 6.76
C ALA A 219 12.70 2.91 5.34
N GLN A 220 14.03 2.84 5.17
CA GLN A 220 14.68 2.85 3.85
C GLN A 220 14.31 1.61 3.04
N ASN A 221 14.32 0.42 3.65
CA ASN A 221 13.96 -0.81 2.96
C ASN A 221 12.47 -0.80 2.55
N VAL A 222 11.57 -0.29 3.41
CA VAL A 222 10.15 -0.12 3.06
C VAL A 222 10.00 0.85 1.88
N LEU A 223 10.90 1.83 1.70
CA LEU A 223 10.90 2.71 0.52
C LEU A 223 11.17 1.94 -0.80
N THR A 224 11.95 0.85 -0.76
CA THR A 224 12.09 -0.09 -1.89
C THR A 224 10.73 -0.69 -2.25
N LEU A 225 9.95 -1.10 -1.23
CA LEU A 225 8.62 -1.65 -1.41
C LEU A 225 7.61 -0.60 -1.90
N VAL A 226 7.68 0.65 -1.40
CA VAL A 226 6.91 1.78 -1.94
C VAL A 226 7.17 1.93 -3.44
N THR A 227 8.42 1.86 -3.86
CA THR A 227 8.79 1.96 -5.27
C THR A 227 8.24 0.79 -6.10
N ALA A 228 8.28 -0.43 -5.56
CA ALA A 228 7.70 -1.61 -6.23
C ALA A 228 6.17 -1.47 -6.39
N PHE A 229 5.47 -1.06 -5.33
CA PHE A 229 4.04 -0.75 -5.38
C PHE A 229 3.72 0.39 -6.33
N LEU A 230 4.60 1.40 -6.43
CA LEU A 230 4.44 2.52 -7.35
C LEU A 230 4.46 2.04 -8.80
N ILE A 231 5.45 1.23 -9.16
CA ILE A 231 5.56 0.62 -10.49
C ILE A 231 4.31 -0.22 -10.77
N TYR A 232 3.92 -1.08 -9.84
CA TYR A 232 2.71 -1.90 -9.98
C TYR A 232 1.45 -1.05 -10.17
N PHE A 233 1.26 -0.03 -9.35
CA PHE A 233 0.11 0.88 -9.46
C PHE A 233 0.05 1.59 -10.82
N VAL A 234 1.18 2.12 -11.29
CA VAL A 234 1.27 2.76 -12.62
C VAL A 234 0.90 1.77 -13.72
N VAL A 235 1.43 0.54 -13.66
CA VAL A 235 1.11 -0.52 -14.61
C VAL A 235 -0.38 -0.86 -14.57
N VAL A 236 -0.98 -1.03 -13.39
CA VAL A 236 -2.42 -1.30 -13.25
C VAL A 236 -3.25 -0.16 -13.83
N PHE A 237 -2.93 1.09 -13.49
CA PHE A 237 -3.67 2.25 -13.99
C PHE A 237 -3.61 2.35 -15.52
N LEU A 238 -2.41 2.18 -16.10
CA LEU A 238 -2.22 2.09 -17.55
C LEU A 238 -3.04 0.94 -18.15
N SER A 239 -3.08 -0.21 -17.48
CA SER A 239 -3.80 -1.39 -17.93
C SER A 239 -5.31 -1.17 -18.01
N ILE A 240 -5.87 -0.50 -17.01
CA ILE A 240 -7.28 -0.12 -17.00
C ILE A 240 -7.57 0.90 -18.11
N CYS A 241 -6.70 1.91 -18.29
CA CYS A 241 -6.86 2.91 -19.35
C CYS A 241 -6.81 2.31 -20.76
N HIS A 242 -6.07 1.21 -20.96
CA HIS A 242 -5.97 0.48 -22.22
C HIS A 242 -6.89 -0.75 -22.30
N ASN A 243 -7.79 -0.92 -21.33
CA ASN A 243 -8.76 -2.03 -21.26
C ASN A 243 -8.15 -3.44 -21.23
N GLN A 244 -6.95 -3.58 -20.66
CA GLN A 244 -6.24 -4.85 -20.48
C GLN A 244 -6.39 -5.33 -19.03
N ILE A 245 -7.61 -5.72 -18.67
CA ILE A 245 -8.04 -5.90 -17.26
C ILE A 245 -8.31 -7.35 -16.87
N HIS A 246 -8.15 -8.31 -17.80
CA HIS A 246 -8.60 -9.69 -17.62
C HIS A 246 -7.95 -10.42 -16.44
N GLN A 247 -6.67 -10.18 -16.21
CA GLN A 247 -5.89 -10.87 -15.15
C GLN A 247 -5.79 -10.05 -13.85
N LEU A 248 -6.25 -8.79 -13.85
CA LEU A 248 -6.17 -7.91 -12.68
C LEU A 248 -6.89 -8.45 -11.44
N PRO A 249 -8.08 -9.10 -11.51
CA PRO A 249 -8.74 -9.64 -10.32
C PRO A 249 -7.85 -10.60 -9.52
N THR A 250 -7.25 -11.60 -10.20
CA THR A 250 -6.37 -12.58 -9.56
C THR A 250 -5.09 -11.93 -9.05
N ARG A 251 -4.51 -11.00 -9.82
CA ARG A 251 -3.31 -10.27 -9.41
C ARG A 251 -3.53 -9.42 -8.16
N HIS A 252 -4.70 -8.78 -8.04
CA HIS A 252 -5.07 -7.99 -6.87
C HIS A 252 -5.23 -8.85 -5.62
N TRP A 253 -5.73 -10.07 -5.78
CA TRP A 253 -5.82 -11.03 -4.68
C TRP A 253 -4.43 -11.37 -4.13
N HIS A 254 -3.48 -11.75 -4.99
CA HIS A 254 -2.09 -12.02 -4.58
C HIS A 254 -1.40 -10.80 -3.97
N LEU A 255 -1.70 -9.60 -4.48
CA LEU A 255 -1.18 -8.36 -3.92
C LEU A 255 -1.63 -8.15 -2.47
N VAL A 256 -2.90 -8.46 -2.16
CA VAL A 256 -3.43 -8.39 -0.80
C VAL A 256 -2.78 -9.44 0.11
N GLU A 257 -2.64 -10.68 -0.36
CA GLU A 257 -1.94 -11.73 0.40
C GLU A 257 -0.51 -11.32 0.74
N THR A 258 0.22 -10.78 -0.24
CA THR A 258 1.59 -10.29 -0.07
C THR A 258 1.65 -9.18 0.98
N PHE A 259 0.72 -8.23 0.91
CA PHE A 259 0.68 -7.12 1.84
C PHE A 259 0.33 -7.55 3.27
N LEU A 260 -0.63 -8.47 3.42
CA LEU A 260 -0.97 -9.05 4.73
C LEU A 260 0.24 -9.79 5.32
N PHE A 261 0.96 -10.56 4.51
CA PHE A 261 2.18 -11.23 4.93
C PHE A 261 3.23 -10.23 5.45
N PHE A 262 3.45 -9.12 4.73
CA PHE A 262 4.31 -8.03 5.21
C PHE A 262 3.87 -7.46 6.56
N VAL A 263 2.57 -7.13 6.70
CA VAL A 263 2.03 -6.55 7.94
C VAL A 263 2.24 -7.51 9.11
N PHE A 264 1.90 -8.79 8.95
CA PHE A 264 2.05 -9.77 10.02
C PHE A 264 3.52 -9.99 10.40
N MET A 265 4.42 -10.09 9.43
CA MET A 265 5.82 -10.40 9.70
C MET A 265 6.66 -9.22 10.19
N VAL A 266 6.36 -7.99 9.75
CA VAL A 266 7.20 -6.81 10.02
C VAL A 266 6.55 -5.82 10.97
N ILE A 267 5.23 -5.66 10.92
CA ILE A 267 4.52 -4.63 11.70
C ILE A 267 3.89 -5.20 12.98
N ALA A 268 3.43 -6.46 12.97
CA ALA A 268 2.88 -7.14 14.14
C ALA A 268 3.78 -8.27 14.74
N PRO A 269 5.13 -8.18 14.71
CA PRO A 269 5.99 -9.31 15.04
C PRO A 269 5.87 -9.74 16.51
N GLU A 270 5.74 -8.81 17.45
CA GLU A 270 5.62 -9.11 18.89
C GLU A 270 4.31 -9.83 19.27
N SER A 271 3.29 -9.81 18.40
CA SER A 271 2.03 -10.54 18.62
C SER A 271 2.03 -11.96 18.07
N ILE A 272 3.03 -12.31 17.23
CA ILE A 272 3.16 -13.61 16.56
C ILE A 272 4.34 -14.40 17.13
N LEU A 273 5.44 -13.69 17.40
CA LEU A 273 6.50 -14.17 18.28
C LEU A 273 5.89 -14.08 19.69
N GLU A 274 5.26 -15.15 20.17
CA GLU A 274 4.91 -15.27 21.58
C GLU A 274 6.10 -14.75 22.38
N LEU A 275 5.92 -13.63 23.07
CA LEU A 275 6.93 -13.09 23.97
C LEU A 275 7.29 -14.23 24.91
N GLU A 276 8.50 -14.80 24.74
CA GLU A 276 9.21 -15.58 25.76
C GLU A 276 9.55 -14.67 26.95
N VAL A 277 8.55 -13.98 27.51
CA VAL A 277 8.67 -13.05 28.64
C VAL A 277 7.64 -13.41 29.71
N ASP A 278 7.21 -14.67 29.78
CA ASP A 278 6.49 -15.22 30.95
C ASP A 278 6.95 -16.64 31.31
N GLN A 279 8.23 -16.93 31.10
CA GLN A 279 8.92 -17.88 31.97
C GLN A 279 9.76 -17.05 32.96
N MET A 280 9.14 -16.61 34.05
CA MET A 280 9.91 -16.52 35.29
C MET A 280 10.62 -17.87 35.42
N SER A 281 11.95 -17.84 35.44
CA SER A 281 12.72 -19.03 35.76
C SER A 281 12.19 -19.58 37.10
N GLN A 282 12.06 -20.89 37.24
CA GLN A 282 11.75 -21.49 38.54
C GLN A 282 12.73 -21.01 39.63
N ASP A 283 13.95 -20.60 39.25
CA ASP A 283 14.93 -20.00 40.15
C ASP A 283 14.47 -18.65 40.74
N ASP A 284 13.72 -17.83 39.99
CA ASP A 284 13.18 -16.53 40.48
C ASP A 284 12.03 -16.74 41.47
N LEU A 285 11.26 -17.80 41.30
CA LEU A 285 10.18 -18.20 42.24
C LEU A 285 10.75 -18.79 43.54
N ASP A 286 11.85 -19.54 43.44
CA ASP A 286 12.53 -20.12 44.59
C ASP A 286 13.20 -19.04 45.46
N GLU A 287 13.78 -17.98 44.86
CA GLU A 287 14.34 -16.83 45.62
C GLU A 287 13.29 -16.04 46.40
N ILE A 288 12.06 -15.93 45.89
CA ILE A 288 10.96 -15.23 46.57
C ILE A 288 10.46 -16.07 47.75
N SER A 289 10.39 -17.40 47.62
CA SER A 289 9.96 -18.31 48.68
C SER A 289 10.93 -18.40 49.87
N LEU A 290 12.21 -18.05 49.67
CA LEU A 290 13.25 -18.05 50.69
C LEU A 290 13.34 -16.71 51.46
N ARG A 291 12.58 -15.69 51.06
CA ARG A 291 12.54 -14.36 51.69
C ARG A 291 11.26 -14.09 52.50
N GLU A 292 10.33 -15.03 52.56
CA GLU A 292 9.23 -15.06 53.54
C GLU A 292 9.55 -16.00 54.72
#